data_AF-A0A2T4CB19-F1
#
_entry.id   AF-A0A2T4CB19-F1
#
_cell.length_a   1.000
_cell.length_b   1.000
_cell.length_c   1.000
_cell.angle_alpha   90.00
_cell.angle_beta   90.00
_cell.angle_gamma   90.00
#
_symmetry.space_group_name_H-M   'P 1'
#
loop_
_entity.id
_entity.type
_entity.pdbx_description
1 polymer ?
#
loop_
_entity_poly.entity_id
_entity_poly.type
_entity_poly.pdbx_seq_one_letter_code
_entity_poly.pdbx_strand_id
1 'polypeptide(L)'
;MIERFGQCDAAQDLQTVDPQVLSDLWWGNSGVIDSDTAEGIAFDPSAFWAHNEYDLGNWRLERNRFTARYFEAYHAIIPKSEPVEDYDDRNALYSTRFDLNAAALYPDQEWYLRMAIDGIKRLVQAYPEGYTAGGNASSL
;
A
#
# COMPACT_ATOMS: atom_id res chain seq x y z
N MET A 1 35.79 -25.44 9.15
CA MET A 1 34.87 -24.33 9.50
C MET A 1 33.53 -24.63 8.85
N ILE A 2 32.92 -25.72 9.30
CA ILE A 2 31.49 -26.00 9.13
C ILE A 2 30.84 -25.28 10.31
N GLU A 3 29.73 -24.59 10.09
CA GLU A 3 28.47 -24.71 10.85
C GLU A 3 27.66 -23.41 10.81
N ARG A 4 26.40 -23.57 10.37
CA ARG A 4 25.25 -22.67 10.42
C ARG A 4 25.18 -21.56 9.37
N PHE A 5 24.65 -21.92 8.20
CA PHE A 5 23.37 -21.35 7.71
C PHE A 5 22.66 -22.40 6.84
N GLY A 6 22.46 -23.58 7.44
CA GLY A 6 21.33 -24.44 7.12
C GLY A 6 20.32 -24.25 8.24
N GLN A 7 19.36 -23.34 8.03
CA GLN A 7 18.06 -23.31 8.69
C GLN A 7 17.22 -22.30 7.92
N CYS A 8 16.29 -22.85 7.16
CA CYS A 8 15.22 -22.16 6.47
C CYS A 8 14.37 -21.44 7.53
N ASP A 9 14.35 -20.11 7.51
CA ASP A 9 13.31 -19.32 8.15
C ASP A 9 12.74 -18.39 7.09
N ALA A 10 11.46 -18.56 6.78
CA ALA A 10 10.69 -17.73 5.84
C ALA A 10 10.58 -16.24 6.27
N ALA A 11 11.34 -15.84 7.30
CA ALA A 11 11.36 -14.51 7.89
C ALA A 11 12.42 -13.58 7.27
N GLN A 12 13.33 -14.07 6.42
CA GLN A 12 14.43 -13.25 5.87
C GLN A 12 14.13 -12.57 4.52
N ASP A 13 13.06 -12.95 3.81
CA ASP A 13 12.65 -12.26 2.57
C ASP A 13 11.62 -11.13 2.80
N LEU A 14 11.13 -10.98 4.03
CA LEU A 14 10.61 -9.68 4.47
C LEU A 14 11.81 -8.87 4.92
N GLN A 15 12.35 -8.01 4.03
CA GLN A 15 13.06 -6.83 4.50
C GLN A 15 12.23 -6.23 5.65
N THR A 16 12.88 -5.96 6.77
CA THR A 16 12.23 -5.63 8.04
C THR A 16 11.53 -4.30 7.88
N VAL A 17 10.27 -4.35 7.45
CA VAL A 17 9.38 -3.20 7.39
C VAL A 17 9.04 -2.89 8.84
N ASP A 18 9.47 -1.74 9.34
CA ASP A 18 9.01 -1.27 10.64
C ASP A 18 7.49 -1.07 10.56
N PRO A 19 6.69 -1.93 11.21
CA PRO A 19 5.26 -1.83 11.10
C PRO A 19 4.83 -0.54 11.80
N GLN A 20 3.98 0.23 11.14
CA GLN A 20 3.40 1.44 11.70
C GLN A 20 1.93 1.19 12.05
N VAL A 21 1.41 1.98 12.99
CA VAL A 21 -0.04 2.01 13.26
C VAL A 21 -0.70 2.77 12.11
N LEU A 22 -1.52 2.07 11.34
CA LEU A 22 -2.17 2.56 10.12
C LEU A 22 -3.68 2.45 10.24
N SER A 23 -4.40 3.26 9.47
CA SER A 23 -5.79 3.62 9.78
C SER A 23 -6.69 3.60 8.53
N ASP A 24 -7.91 4.11 8.66
CA ASP A 24 -8.78 4.43 7.54
C ASP A 24 -8.56 5.89 7.10
N LEU A 25 -7.31 6.23 6.75
CA LEU A 25 -6.94 7.62 6.45
C LEU A 25 -7.25 7.96 5.00
N TRP A 26 -8.47 8.46 4.76
CA TRP A 26 -8.91 9.05 3.49
C TRP A 26 -9.34 10.51 3.67
N TRP A 27 -9.67 11.19 2.57
CA TRP A 27 -10.01 12.62 2.59
C TRP A 27 -11.07 12.98 3.63
N GLY A 28 -12.14 12.20 3.72
CA GLY A 28 -13.24 12.43 4.65
C GLY A 28 -12.86 12.27 6.12
N ASN A 29 -11.82 11.47 6.41
CA ASN A 29 -11.29 11.24 7.76
C ASN A 29 -10.05 12.11 8.05
N SER A 30 -9.84 13.18 7.29
CA SER A 30 -8.72 14.10 7.46
C SER A 30 -9.18 15.55 7.47
N GLY A 31 -8.53 16.37 8.29
CA GLY A 31 -8.80 17.81 8.37
C GLY A 31 -7.54 18.60 8.72
N VAL A 32 -7.64 19.92 8.59
CA VAL A 32 -6.63 20.87 9.06
C VAL A 32 -7.26 21.65 10.21
N ILE A 33 -6.64 21.59 11.39
CA ILE A 33 -7.10 22.31 12.60
C ILE A 33 -6.74 23.79 12.49
N ASP A 34 -5.55 24.08 11.95
CA ASP A 34 -5.00 25.43 11.86
C ASP A 34 -4.33 25.61 10.49
N SER A 35 -4.82 26.58 9.72
CA SER A 35 -4.33 26.87 8.37
C SER A 35 -2.95 27.51 8.35
N ASP A 36 -2.56 28.19 9.43
CA ASP A 36 -1.30 28.92 9.53
C ASP A 36 -0.17 27.97 9.91
N THR A 37 -0.44 26.98 10.76
CA THR A 37 0.53 25.95 11.16
C THR A 37 0.47 24.69 10.29
N ALA A 38 -0.59 24.54 9.48
CA ALA A 38 -0.92 23.33 8.73
C ALA A 38 -1.03 22.07 9.61
N GLU A 39 -1.41 22.24 10.88
CA GLU A 39 -1.63 21.13 11.80
C GLU A 39 -2.82 20.28 11.34
N GLY A 40 -2.55 19.00 11.06
CA GLY A 40 -3.54 18.05 10.59
C GLY A 40 -4.25 17.31 11.73
N ILE A 41 -5.47 16.87 11.48
CA ILE A 41 -6.24 15.96 12.33
C ILE A 41 -6.75 14.78 11.51
N ALA A 42 -6.75 13.60 12.13
CA ALA A 42 -7.36 12.39 11.59
C ALA A 42 -8.56 11.96 12.46
N PHE A 43 -9.60 11.44 11.82
CA PHE A 43 -10.83 10.97 12.45
C PHE A 43 -11.06 9.48 12.19
N ASP A 44 -11.99 8.88 12.93
CA ASP A 44 -12.53 7.53 12.74
C ASP A 44 -11.45 6.45 12.47
N PRO A 45 -10.48 6.28 13.39
CA PRO A 45 -9.36 5.40 13.13
C PRO A 45 -9.78 3.92 13.10
N SER A 46 -9.26 3.19 12.13
CA SER A 46 -9.34 1.73 12.06
C SER A 46 -7.94 1.15 12.22
N ALA A 47 -7.36 1.35 13.41
CA ALA A 47 -5.94 1.18 13.67
C ALA A 47 -5.48 -0.28 13.69
N PHE A 48 -4.44 -0.62 12.93
CA PHE A 48 -3.70 -1.89 13.03
C PHE A 48 -2.23 -1.73 12.61
N TRP A 49 -1.40 -2.72 12.95
CA TRP A 49 0.02 -2.73 12.57
C TRP A 49 0.19 -3.22 11.14
N ALA A 50 0.78 -2.40 10.28
CA ALA A 50 1.01 -2.73 8.88
C ALA A 50 2.19 -1.97 8.27
N HIS A 51 2.50 -2.28 7.01
CA HIS A 51 3.53 -1.59 6.22
C HIS A 51 3.20 -0.11 6.08
N ASN A 52 4.12 0.80 6.39
CA ASN A 52 3.88 2.25 6.46
C ASN A 52 3.23 2.88 5.21
N GLU A 53 3.40 2.28 4.03
CA GLU A 53 2.79 2.75 2.77
C GLU A 53 1.37 2.24 2.56
N TYR A 54 0.82 1.42 3.46
CA TYR A 54 -0.53 0.89 3.35
C TYR A 54 -1.59 1.99 3.18
N ASP A 55 -1.51 3.05 3.99
CA ASP A 55 -2.46 4.17 3.92
C ASP A 55 -2.31 4.98 2.63
N LEU A 56 -1.12 4.97 2.02
CA LEU A 56 -0.89 5.61 0.72
C LEU A 56 -1.69 4.92 -0.40
N GLY A 57 -2.00 3.64 -0.25
CA GLY A 57 -2.93 2.92 -1.12
C GLY A 57 -4.34 3.54 -1.12
N ASN A 58 -4.82 4.04 0.02
CA ASN A 58 -6.08 4.77 0.08
C ASN A 58 -5.93 6.17 -0.53
N TRP A 59 -4.77 6.82 -0.35
CA TRP A 59 -4.53 8.17 -0.89
C TRP A 59 -4.45 8.18 -2.42
N ARG A 60 -3.97 7.09 -3.02
CA ARG A 60 -3.78 6.91 -4.46
C ARG A 60 -5.07 7.11 -5.27
N LEU A 61 -6.21 6.85 -4.65
CA LEU A 61 -7.51 6.81 -5.31
C LEU A 61 -8.00 8.23 -5.55
N GLU A 62 -8.32 8.56 -6.81
CA GLU A 62 -8.71 9.93 -7.22
C GLU A 62 -9.88 10.48 -6.38
N ARG A 63 -10.81 9.60 -5.97
CA ARG A 63 -11.93 9.94 -5.08
C ARG A 63 -11.50 10.57 -3.74
N ASN A 64 -10.28 10.30 -3.29
CA ASN A 64 -9.72 10.74 -2.03
C ASN A 64 -8.87 12.02 -2.15
N ARG A 65 -8.82 12.68 -3.31
CA ARG A 65 -8.35 14.08 -3.50
C ARG A 65 -6.93 14.40 -3.00
N PHE A 66 -6.15 13.41 -2.56
CA PHE A 66 -4.75 13.58 -2.19
C PHE A 66 -3.93 13.69 -3.47
N THR A 67 -3.51 14.92 -3.76
CA THR A 67 -2.66 15.23 -4.91
C THR A 67 -1.20 14.82 -4.66
N ALA A 68 -0.36 14.86 -5.71
CA ALA A 68 1.06 14.51 -5.64
C ALA A 68 1.81 15.22 -4.49
N ARG A 69 1.43 16.46 -4.14
CA ARG A 69 2.02 17.21 -3.01
C ARG A 69 1.97 16.47 -1.68
N TYR A 70 0.94 15.66 -1.43
CA TYR A 70 0.79 14.91 -0.17
C TYR A 70 1.76 13.73 -0.12
N PHE A 71 1.93 13.05 -1.26
CA PHE A 71 2.93 11.99 -1.41
C PHE A 71 4.35 12.54 -1.31
N GLU A 72 4.62 13.69 -1.93
CA GLU A 72 5.90 14.39 -1.83
C GLU A 72 6.21 14.80 -0.39
N ALA A 73 5.23 15.37 0.33
CA ALA A 73 5.39 15.74 1.73
C ALA A 73 5.62 14.51 2.65
N TYR A 74 4.89 13.41 2.42
CA TYR A 74 5.13 12.15 3.13
C TYR A 74 6.55 11.64 2.88
N HIS A 75 6.98 11.59 1.62
CA HIS A 75 8.29 11.07 1.25
C HIS A 75 9.48 11.99 1.55
N ALA A 76 9.23 13.26 1.83
CA ALA A 76 10.23 14.15 2.41
C ALA A 76 10.61 13.74 3.86
N ILE A 77 9.76 12.99 4.54
CA ILE A 77 9.95 12.52 5.93
C ILE A 77 10.26 11.02 5.96
N ILE A 78 9.48 10.21 5.22
CA ILE A 78 9.58 8.76 5.18
C ILE A 78 9.94 8.31 3.76
N PRO A 79 11.19 7.92 3.49
CA PRO A 79 11.60 7.43 2.17
C PRO A 79 10.74 6.25 1.71
N LYS A 80 10.62 6.08 0.39
CA LYS A 80 9.99 4.89 -0.20
C LYS A 80 10.73 3.64 0.28
N SER A 81 9.96 2.61 0.62
CA SER A 81 10.51 1.34 1.06
C SER A 81 11.15 0.62 -0.11
N GLU A 82 12.26 -0.07 0.16
CA GLU A 82 12.88 -0.97 -0.80
C GLU A 82 11.98 -2.20 -1.08
N PRO A 83 12.03 -2.76 -2.30
CA PRO A 83 12.61 -2.18 -3.51
C PRO A 83 11.80 -0.95 -3.97
N VAL A 84 12.48 0.15 -4.30
CA VAL A 84 11.82 1.42 -4.71
C VAL A 84 11.09 1.26 -6.05
N GLU A 85 11.59 0.42 -6.94
CA GLU A 85 10.93 0.07 -8.21
C GLU A 85 9.55 -0.54 -8.02
N ASP A 86 9.33 -1.27 -6.93
CA ASP A 86 8.06 -1.93 -6.60
C ASP A 86 7.07 -0.99 -5.90
N TYR A 87 7.47 0.25 -5.58
CA TYR A 87 6.66 1.20 -4.80
C TYR A 87 5.27 1.42 -5.41
N ASP A 88 5.20 1.64 -6.73
CA ASP A 88 3.93 1.97 -7.38
C ASP A 88 2.95 0.78 -7.40
N ASP A 89 3.47 -0.42 -7.66
CA ASP A 89 2.67 -1.64 -7.69
C ASP A 89 2.31 -2.12 -6.28
N ARG A 90 3.17 -1.91 -5.28
CA ARG A 90 2.85 -2.11 -3.86
C ARG A 90 1.72 -1.18 -3.40
N ASN A 91 1.76 0.09 -3.79
CA ASN A 91 0.67 1.04 -3.53
C ASN A 91 -0.63 0.63 -4.23
N ALA A 92 -0.56 0.20 -5.49
CA ALA A 92 -1.71 -0.32 -6.22
C ALA A 92 -2.28 -1.60 -5.58
N LEU A 93 -1.42 -2.47 -5.06
CA LEU A 93 -1.84 -3.65 -4.31
C LEU A 93 -2.59 -3.26 -3.03
N TYR A 94 -2.08 -2.33 -2.24
CA TYR A 94 -2.78 -1.82 -1.05
C TYR A 94 -4.11 -1.13 -1.39
N SER A 95 -4.18 -0.40 -2.51
CA SER A 95 -5.43 0.26 -2.95
C SER A 95 -6.56 -0.74 -3.23
N THR A 96 -6.25 -1.96 -3.67
CA THR A 96 -7.27 -3.00 -3.95
C THR A 96 -8.17 -3.30 -2.74
N ARG A 97 -7.60 -3.30 -1.52
CA ARG A 97 -8.38 -3.49 -0.28
C ARG A 97 -9.44 -2.41 -0.14
N PHE A 98 -9.07 -1.15 -0.37
CA PHE A 98 -9.96 0.00 -0.19
C PHE A 98 -11.03 0.05 -1.29
N ASP A 99 -10.69 -0.34 -2.52
CA ASP A 99 -11.66 -0.45 -3.61
C ASP A 99 -12.68 -1.59 -3.38
N LEU A 100 -12.21 -2.76 -2.93
CA LEU A 100 -13.09 -3.87 -2.56
C LEU A 100 -14.00 -3.51 -1.37
N ASN A 101 -13.46 -2.82 -0.37
CA ASN A 101 -14.26 -2.33 0.76
C ASN A 101 -15.35 -1.35 0.30
N ALA A 102 -15.00 -0.40 -0.57
CA ALA A 102 -15.98 0.56 -1.11
C ALA A 102 -17.04 -0.14 -1.97
N ALA A 103 -16.66 -1.13 -2.78
CA ALA A 103 -17.59 -1.93 -3.58
C ALA A 103 -18.57 -2.73 -2.70
N ALA A 104 -18.10 -3.24 -1.56
CA ALA A 104 -18.95 -3.95 -0.60
C ALA A 104 -19.91 -3.01 0.15
N LEU A 105 -19.46 -1.81 0.51
CA LEU A 105 -20.29 -0.80 1.20
C LEU A 105 -21.33 -0.14 0.30
N TYR A 106 -21.02 0.02 -0.99
CA TYR A 106 -21.87 0.69 -1.96
C TYR A 106 -22.15 -0.22 -3.17
N PRO A 107 -22.88 -1.34 -2.98
CA PRO A 107 -23.09 -2.34 -4.03
C PRO A 107 -23.84 -1.82 -5.26
N ASP A 108 -24.69 -0.80 -5.08
CA ASP A 108 -25.44 -0.16 -6.18
C ASP A 108 -24.58 0.80 -7.02
N GLN A 109 -23.37 1.11 -6.56
CA GLN A 109 -22.43 2.01 -7.22
C GLN A 109 -21.39 1.19 -7.98
N GLU A 110 -21.78 0.68 -9.16
CA GLU A 110 -20.96 -0.24 -9.98
C GLU A 110 -19.53 0.24 -10.25
N TRP A 111 -19.30 1.55 -10.26
CA TRP A 111 -17.98 2.12 -10.52
C TRP A 111 -16.93 1.69 -9.49
N TYR A 112 -17.30 1.48 -8.21
CA TYR A 112 -16.36 0.96 -7.20
C TYR A 112 -15.89 -0.46 -7.54
N LEU A 113 -16.83 -1.33 -7.94
CA LEU A 113 -16.49 -2.69 -8.34
C LEU A 113 -15.62 -2.69 -9.61
N ARG A 114 -15.92 -1.82 -10.58
CA ARG A 114 -15.10 -1.66 -11.80
C ARG A 114 -13.68 -1.21 -11.46
N MET A 115 -13.52 -0.23 -10.57
CA MET A 115 -12.20 0.21 -10.10
C MET A 115 -11.40 -0.93 -9.47
N ALA A 116 -12.03 -1.72 -8.58
CA ALA A 116 -11.39 -2.88 -7.97
C ALA A 116 -10.93 -3.90 -9.03
N ILE A 117 -11.81 -4.22 -10.00
CA ILE A 117 -11.50 -5.14 -11.09
C ILE A 117 -10.35 -4.62 -11.95
N ASP A 118 -10.35 -3.34 -12.30
CA ASP A 118 -9.33 -2.73 -13.17
C ASP A 118 -7.96 -2.67 -12.47
N GLY A 119 -7.94 -2.35 -11.17
CA GLY A 119 -6.73 -2.40 -10.35
C GLY A 119 -6.15 -3.82 -10.25
N ILE A 120 -7.00 -4.82 -10.00
CA ILE A 120 -6.58 -6.24 -9.96
C ILE A 120 -6.05 -6.69 -11.33
N LYS A 121 -6.74 -6.35 -12.43
CA LYS A 121 -6.29 -6.69 -13.79
C LYS A 121 -4.94 -6.08 -14.10
N ARG A 122 -4.70 -4.82 -13.72
CA ARG A 122 -3.40 -4.16 -13.88
C ARG A 122 -2.29 -4.95 -13.20
N LEU A 123 -2.50 -5.35 -11.94
CA LEU A 123 -1.50 -6.11 -11.17
C LEU A 123 -1.26 -7.51 -11.78
N VAL A 124 -2.31 -8.21 -12.19
CA VAL A 124 -2.19 -9.51 -12.88
C VAL A 124 -1.43 -9.38 -14.20
N GLN A 125 -1.61 -8.28 -14.93
CA GLN A 125 -0.87 -8.01 -16.17
C GLN A 125 0.60 -7.68 -15.91
N ALA A 126 0.92 -6.97 -14.82
CA ALA A 126 2.29 -6.66 -14.43
C ALA A 126 3.05 -7.92 -13.95
N TYR A 127 2.34 -8.84 -13.29
CA TYR A 127 2.90 -10.07 -12.71
C TYR A 127 2.16 -11.32 -13.22
N PRO A 128 2.28 -11.67 -14.52
CA PRO A 128 1.51 -12.77 -15.13
C PRO A 128 1.86 -14.15 -14.54
N GLU A 129 3.10 -14.31 -14.10
CA GLU A 129 3.60 -15.53 -13.44
C GLU A 129 3.30 -15.55 -11.93
N GLY A 130 2.73 -14.46 -11.39
CA GLY A 130 2.52 -14.26 -9.97
C GLY A 130 3.81 -14.28 -9.15
N TYR A 131 3.71 -14.72 -7.90
CA TYR A 131 4.87 -14.91 -7.03
C TYR A 131 5.67 -16.14 -7.51
N THR A 132 6.87 -15.91 -8.02
CA THR A 132 7.83 -16.97 -8.32
C THR A 132 8.87 -17.00 -7.21
N ALA A 133 8.87 -18.06 -6.40
CA ALA A 133 9.69 -18.18 -5.18
C ALA A 133 11.21 -18.34 -5.42
N GLY A 134 11.76 -17.82 -6.52
CA GLY A 134 13.18 -17.91 -6.82
C GLY A 134 13.51 -17.72 -8.29
N GLY A 135 14.19 -16.61 -8.60
CA GLY A 135 14.94 -16.46 -9.84
C GLY A 135 16.18 -17.35 -9.84
N ASN A 136 16.02 -18.60 -10.28
CA ASN A 136 16.91 -19.34 -11.20
C ASN A 136 16.62 -20.84 -11.12
N ALA A 137 15.70 -21.29 -11.97
CA ALA A 137 15.75 -22.64 -12.53
C ALA A 137 15.86 -22.51 -14.06
N SER A 138 17.01 -21.99 -14.52
CA SER A 138 17.44 -22.15 -15.90
C SER A 138 18.88 -22.65 -15.91
N SER A 139 19.07 -23.73 -16.66
CA SER A 139 20.28 -24.52 -16.91
C SER A 139 20.66 -25.58 -15.85
N LEU A 140 20.07 -26.78 -15.99
CA LEU A 140 20.77 -28.01 -16.37
C LEU A 140 19.84 -28.91 -17.19
#